data_AF-A8LV89-F1
#
_entry.id   AF-A8LV89-F1
#
_cell.length_a   1.000
_cell.length_b   1.000
_cell.length_c   1.000
_cell.angle_alpha   90.00
_cell.angle_beta   90.00
_cell.angle_gamma   90.00
#
_symmetry.space_group_name_H-M   'P 1'
#
loop_
_entity.id
_entity.type
_entity.pdbx_description
1 polymer ?
#
loop_
_entity_poly.entity_id
_entity_poly.type
_entity_poly.pdbx_seq_one_letter_code
_entity_poly.pdbx_strand_id
1 'polypeptide(L)'
;MSDQAELHAALLRLGGRIPDAMLVELRLRLADTGTVLAPRPDDTTEPAYTFAPALPDPQTFGTAVPPLLDLVGRDLTDQIDHLAIRAAQEQAGAVALWRSWRTAPQRASSAVPPTRVYVLEATGPQAAIAAVMIRVLAADLDMPQVEVYRSGADLPSYARAARSSGALLWMADESPPPRIARVFDVVDADGARFESGHERLDGADREQVTAYLEAGAPVLGTTGTLSDVVEPERGAVVPMSYRTDGRWLWTESVTYYLRTHALAPEPDLLAHVRAAGALLPAPDAAHEHRALAMLFQSAAFVPAGDGTQS
;
A
#
# COMPACT_ATOMS: atom_id res chain seq x y z
N MET A 1 -20.22 23.42 -0.21
CA MET A 1 -19.29 22.29 0.03
C MET A 1 -18.21 22.13 -1.05
N SER A 2 -18.21 22.87 -2.18
CA SER A 2 -17.25 22.63 -3.27
C SER A 2 -15.97 23.48 -3.20
N ASP A 3 -16.02 24.75 -2.79
CA ASP A 3 -14.84 25.64 -2.85
C ASP A 3 -13.68 25.25 -1.92
N GLN A 4 -13.94 25.06 -0.62
CA GLN A 4 -12.87 24.73 0.34
C GLN A 4 -12.18 23.38 0.06
N ALA A 5 -12.94 22.39 -0.45
CA ALA A 5 -12.39 21.09 -0.81
C ALA A 5 -11.53 21.17 -2.08
N GLU A 6 -11.95 21.97 -3.07
CA GLU A 6 -11.16 22.26 -4.27
C GLU A 6 -9.88 23.02 -3.92
N LEU A 7 -9.96 24.03 -3.05
CA LEU A 7 -8.80 24.76 -2.53
C LEU A 7 -7.86 23.83 -1.77
N HIS A 8 -8.37 22.92 -0.94
CA HIS A 8 -7.55 21.93 -0.24
C HIS A 8 -6.84 21.00 -1.21
N ALA A 9 -7.55 20.50 -2.24
CA ALA A 9 -6.97 19.69 -3.29
C ALA A 9 -5.90 20.46 -4.09
N ALA A 10 -6.07 21.77 -4.27
CA ALA A 10 -5.04 22.63 -4.86
C ALA A 10 -3.80 22.74 -3.96
N LEU A 11 -3.96 22.85 -2.64
CA LEU A 11 -2.84 22.86 -1.70
C LEU A 11 -2.06 21.53 -1.68
N LEU A 12 -2.72 20.37 -1.87
CA LEU A 12 -2.02 19.08 -2.01
C LEU A 12 -1.03 19.07 -3.19
N ARG A 13 -1.35 19.79 -4.28
CA ARG A 13 -0.47 19.92 -5.45
C ARG A 13 0.75 20.80 -5.21
N LEU A 14 0.79 21.54 -4.11
CA LEU A 14 1.92 22.37 -3.70
C LEU A 14 2.90 21.63 -2.78
N GLY A 15 2.60 20.39 -2.37
CA GLY A 15 3.49 19.56 -1.57
C GLY A 15 4.89 19.47 -2.18
N GLY A 16 5.90 19.87 -1.40
CA GLY A 16 7.30 19.94 -1.84
C GLY A 16 7.64 21.04 -2.85
N ARG A 17 6.66 21.78 -3.39
CA ARG A 17 6.89 22.84 -4.40
C ARG A 17 7.00 24.24 -3.81
N ILE A 18 6.63 24.40 -2.55
CA ILE A 18 6.77 25.63 -1.77
C ILE A 18 7.41 25.27 -0.42
N PRO A 19 7.97 26.26 0.33
CA PRO A 19 8.49 26.00 1.65
C PRO A 19 7.46 25.38 2.57
N ASP A 20 7.88 24.38 3.35
CA ASP A 20 7.04 23.64 4.30
C ASP A 20 6.27 24.55 5.26
N ALA A 21 6.90 25.63 5.75
CA ALA A 21 6.28 26.65 6.60
C ALA A 21 5.04 27.25 5.97
N MET A 22 5.20 27.65 4.71
CA MET A 22 4.16 28.33 3.94
C MET A 22 3.01 27.36 3.69
N LEU A 23 3.30 26.09 3.36
CA LEU A 23 2.26 25.09 3.13
C LEU A 23 1.44 24.81 4.40
N VAL A 24 2.11 24.71 5.55
CA VAL A 24 1.45 24.55 6.86
C VAL A 24 0.54 25.75 7.16
N GLU A 25 1.04 26.98 6.97
CA GLU A 25 0.26 28.20 7.19
C GLU A 25 -0.98 28.26 6.28
N LEU A 26 -0.82 27.96 4.99
CA LEU A 26 -1.92 27.97 4.02
C LEU A 26 -3.01 26.96 4.39
N ARG A 27 -2.63 25.76 4.89
CA ARG A 27 -3.58 24.73 5.35
C ARG A 27 -4.36 25.17 6.58
N LEU A 28 -3.66 25.72 7.58
CA LEU A 28 -4.29 26.25 8.79
C LEU A 28 -5.26 27.39 8.43
N ARG A 29 -4.81 28.35 7.61
CA ARG A 29 -5.64 29.47 7.16
C ARG A 29 -6.87 29.01 6.37
N LEU A 30 -6.72 28.03 5.48
CA LEU A 30 -7.85 27.48 4.74
C LEU A 30 -8.88 26.84 5.68
N ALA A 31 -8.44 26.15 6.73
CA ALA A 31 -9.35 25.55 7.71
C ALA A 31 -10.06 26.62 8.55
N ASP A 32 -9.34 27.65 9.00
CA ASP A 32 -9.88 28.70 9.87
C ASP A 32 -10.79 29.69 9.14
N THR A 33 -10.49 30.01 7.89
CA THR A 33 -11.18 31.09 7.15
C THR A 33 -12.03 30.59 5.99
N GLY A 34 -11.92 29.31 5.64
CA GLY A 34 -12.63 28.71 4.50
C GLY A 34 -12.05 29.08 3.13
N THR A 35 -11.04 29.96 3.07
CA THR A 35 -10.45 30.46 1.83
C THR A 35 -8.95 30.68 1.95
N VAL A 36 -8.23 30.57 0.84
CA VAL A 36 -6.80 30.86 0.77
C VAL A 36 -6.41 31.23 -0.65
N LEU A 37 -5.43 32.13 -0.79
CA LEU A 37 -4.79 32.38 -2.09
C LEU A 37 -3.60 31.43 -2.24
N ALA A 38 -3.79 30.35 -3.00
CA ALA A 38 -2.72 29.42 -3.29
C ALA A 38 -1.65 30.10 -4.18
N PRO A 39 -0.37 30.07 -3.79
CA PRO A 39 0.70 30.59 -4.64
C PRO A 39 0.78 29.78 -5.93
N ARG A 40 1.17 30.44 -7.02
CA ARG A 40 1.57 29.75 -8.25
C ARG A 40 3.07 29.52 -8.15
N PRO A 41 3.54 28.26 -8.07
CA PRO A 41 4.97 27.99 -8.02
C PRO A 41 5.65 28.50 -9.30
N ASP A 42 6.78 29.19 -9.13
CA ASP A 42 7.54 29.80 -10.24
C ASP A 42 8.14 28.74 -11.18
N ASP A 43 8.41 27.54 -10.66
CA ASP A 43 8.92 26.40 -11.42
C ASP A 43 7.83 25.31 -11.58
N THR A 44 7.70 24.82 -12.81
CA THR A 44 6.84 23.67 -13.13
C THR A 44 7.50 22.33 -12.85
N THR A 45 8.81 22.32 -12.62
CA THR A 45 9.59 21.11 -12.36
C THR A 45 9.31 20.60 -10.95
N GLU A 46 8.87 19.34 -10.85
CA GLU A 46 8.69 18.71 -9.54
C GLU A 46 10.05 18.38 -8.91
N PRO A 47 10.29 18.80 -7.66
CA PRO A 47 11.52 18.44 -6.98
C PRO A 47 11.59 16.92 -6.81
N ALA A 48 12.77 16.37 -7.12
CA ALA A 48 13.04 14.93 -7.10
C ALA A 48 13.22 14.38 -5.67
N TYR A 49 12.23 14.62 -4.80
CA TYR A 49 12.19 14.03 -3.47
C TYR A 49 12.08 12.51 -3.57
N THR A 50 12.76 11.83 -2.66
CA THR A 50 12.55 10.40 -2.42
C THR A 50 11.79 10.21 -1.11
N PHE A 51 10.97 9.16 -1.06
CA PHE A 51 10.19 8.80 0.10
C PHE A 51 10.55 7.39 0.55
N ALA A 52 10.60 7.19 1.87
CA ALA A 52 10.84 5.89 2.47
C ALA A 52 9.91 5.68 3.68
N PRO A 53 9.52 4.44 3.99
CA PRO A 53 8.57 4.17 5.07
C PRO A 53 9.20 4.34 6.45
N ALA A 54 10.52 4.23 6.54
CA ALA A 54 11.33 4.42 7.72
C ALA A 54 12.71 4.99 7.33
N LEU A 55 13.40 5.61 8.28
CA LEU A 55 14.80 5.95 8.11
C LEU A 55 15.65 4.68 8.19
N PRO A 56 16.81 4.63 7.51
CA PRO A 56 17.72 3.49 7.60
C PRO A 56 18.13 3.22 9.05
N ASP A 57 17.83 2.01 9.52
CA ASP A 57 18.30 1.48 10.79
C ASP A 57 18.75 0.03 10.58
N PRO A 58 20.07 -0.24 10.62
CA PRO A 58 20.60 -1.58 10.43
C PRO A 58 20.11 -2.59 11.47
N GLN A 59 19.75 -2.15 12.68
CA GLN A 59 19.26 -3.06 13.73
C GLN A 59 17.85 -3.55 13.42
N THR A 60 16.99 -2.68 12.88
CA THR A 60 15.61 -3.01 12.54
C THR A 60 15.46 -3.64 11.15
N PHE A 61 16.19 -3.15 10.14
CA PHE A 61 15.97 -3.50 8.73
C PHE A 61 17.12 -4.26 8.06
N GLY A 62 18.22 -4.52 8.77
CA GLY A 62 19.39 -5.19 8.18
C GLY A 62 20.05 -4.34 7.10
N THR A 63 20.10 -4.83 5.85
CA THR A 63 20.83 -4.20 4.75
C THR A 63 20.03 -3.15 3.98
N ALA A 64 18.69 -3.18 4.02
CA ALA A 64 17.85 -2.21 3.32
C ALA A 64 16.45 -2.10 3.96
N VAL A 65 15.92 -0.87 4.02
CA VAL A 65 14.53 -0.63 4.41
C VAL A 65 13.61 -1.16 3.30
N PRO A 66 12.58 -1.96 3.61
CA PRO A 66 11.58 -2.36 2.62
C PRO A 66 10.93 -1.13 1.96
N PRO A 67 10.48 -1.21 0.69
CA PRO A 67 9.93 -0.06 -0.02
C PRO A 67 8.61 0.46 0.59
N LEU A 68 7.88 -0.39 1.31
CA LEU A 68 6.74 -0.01 2.15
C LEU A 68 6.58 -0.95 3.34
N LEU A 69 5.87 -0.49 4.37
CA LEU A 69 5.64 -1.24 5.60
C LEU A 69 4.14 -1.24 5.97
N ASP A 70 3.66 -2.35 6.53
CA ASP A 70 2.41 -2.43 7.29
C ASP A 70 2.78 -2.49 8.78
N LEU A 71 2.52 -1.39 9.51
CA LEU A 71 2.78 -1.25 10.94
C LEU A 71 1.48 -1.20 11.76
N VAL A 72 0.33 -1.50 11.15
CA VAL A 72 -0.95 -1.53 11.88
C VAL A 72 -0.85 -2.56 13.01
N GLY A 73 -0.99 -2.10 14.25
CA GLY A 73 -0.91 -2.94 15.45
C GLY A 73 0.49 -3.47 15.77
N ARG A 74 1.56 -2.82 15.29
CA ARG A 74 2.96 -3.22 15.55
C ARG A 74 3.72 -2.17 16.37
N ASP A 75 4.67 -2.61 17.19
CA ASP A 75 5.47 -1.77 18.10
C ASP A 75 6.66 -1.05 17.43
N LEU A 76 6.63 -0.84 16.11
CA LEU A 76 7.70 -0.15 15.34
C LEU A 76 7.39 1.34 15.10
N THR A 77 6.60 1.93 16.00
CA THR A 77 6.18 3.33 15.98
C THR A 77 6.77 4.08 17.18
N ASP A 78 7.00 5.39 17.02
CA ASP A 78 7.46 6.25 18.10
C ASP A 78 6.32 7.06 18.74
N GLN A 79 6.63 7.87 19.75
CA GLN A 79 5.64 8.68 20.46
C GLN A 79 4.88 9.65 19.53
N ILE A 80 5.55 10.20 18.51
CA ILE A 80 4.94 11.14 17.58
C ILE A 80 3.97 10.39 16.65
N ASP A 81 4.33 9.18 16.21
CA ASP A 81 3.41 8.30 15.48
C ASP A 81 2.19 7.92 16.32
N HIS A 82 2.36 7.63 17.61
CA HIS A 82 1.23 7.38 18.52
C HIS A 82 0.31 8.59 18.65
N LEU A 83 0.86 9.81 18.67
CA LEU A 83 0.06 11.04 18.65
C LEU A 83 -0.70 11.20 17.34
N ALA A 84 -0.05 10.95 16.19
CA ALA A 84 -0.67 11.00 14.88
C ALA A 84 -1.82 9.98 14.75
N ILE A 85 -1.61 8.74 15.19
CA ILE A 85 -2.62 7.68 15.17
C ILE A 85 -3.83 8.07 16.01
N ARG A 86 -3.62 8.53 17.25
CA ARG A 86 -4.71 8.97 18.12
C ARG A 86 -5.49 10.13 17.51
N ALA A 87 -4.78 11.14 16.99
CA ALA A 87 -5.41 12.29 16.36
C ALA A 87 -6.27 11.87 15.16
N ALA A 88 -5.81 10.92 14.34
CA ALA A 88 -6.56 10.38 13.21
C ALA A 88 -7.80 9.59 13.66
N GLN A 89 -7.67 8.74 14.68
CA GLN A 89 -8.78 7.96 15.27
C GLN A 89 -9.92 8.84 15.79
N GLU A 90 -9.60 10.03 16.30
CA GLU A 90 -10.59 11.00 16.79
C GLU A 90 -11.32 11.75 15.67
N GLN A 91 -10.87 11.66 14.41
CA GLN A 91 -11.51 12.35 13.29
C GLN A 91 -12.64 11.53 12.68
N ALA A 92 -13.84 12.10 12.68
CA ALA A 92 -14.96 11.54 11.95
C ALA A 92 -14.65 11.44 10.45
N GLY A 93 -14.70 10.22 9.92
CA GLY A 93 -14.46 9.94 8.52
C GLY A 93 -12.99 9.79 8.13
N ALA A 94 -12.04 9.69 9.07
CA ALA A 94 -10.70 9.19 8.75
C ALA A 94 -10.76 7.69 8.41
N VAL A 95 -10.00 7.28 7.39
CA VAL A 95 -10.02 5.92 6.82
C VAL A 95 -8.70 5.22 7.07
N ALA A 96 -7.57 5.87 6.80
CA ALA A 96 -6.24 5.31 7.00
C ALA A 96 -5.18 6.40 7.12
N LEU A 97 -4.11 6.10 7.86
CA LEU A 97 -2.98 6.98 8.13
C LEU A 97 -1.67 6.28 7.79
N TRP A 98 -0.86 6.95 6.98
CA TRP A 98 0.50 6.55 6.63
C TRP A 98 1.52 7.57 7.12
N ARG A 99 2.73 7.11 7.38
CA ARG A 99 3.93 7.94 7.58
C ARG A 99 4.96 7.63 6.51
N SER A 100 5.55 8.66 5.93
CA SER A 100 6.75 8.56 5.10
C SER A 100 7.81 9.55 5.55
N TRP A 101 9.05 9.26 5.18
CA TRP A 101 10.20 10.15 5.34
C TRP A 101 10.59 10.68 3.97
N ARG A 102 10.45 11.99 3.80
CA ARG A 102 10.88 12.71 2.60
C ARG A 102 12.33 13.10 2.73
N THR A 103 13.16 12.67 1.80
CA THR A 103 14.56 13.09 1.69
C THR A 103 14.77 13.94 0.44
N ALA A 104 15.47 15.07 0.62
CA ALA A 104 15.86 15.94 -0.47
C ALA A 104 16.78 15.21 -1.48
N PRO A 105 16.85 15.65 -2.75
CA PRO A 105 17.77 15.11 -3.73
C PRO A 105 19.22 15.10 -3.22
N GLN A 106 20.03 14.14 -3.67
CA GLN A 106 21.38 13.88 -3.14
C GLN A 106 22.32 15.10 -3.11
N ARG A 107 22.11 16.09 -4.00
CA ARG A 107 22.89 17.34 -4.01
C ARG A 107 22.58 18.27 -2.81
N ALA A 108 21.43 18.11 -2.16
CA ALA A 108 20.95 18.90 -1.03
C ALA A 108 20.68 18.06 0.24
N SER A 109 20.77 16.73 0.16
CA SER A 109 20.40 15.81 1.23
C SER A 109 21.29 15.89 2.48
N SER A 110 22.51 16.43 2.36
CA SER A 110 23.40 16.64 3.52
C SER A 110 23.08 17.90 4.32
N ALA A 111 22.33 18.85 3.73
CA ALA A 111 21.98 20.13 4.36
C ALA A 111 20.54 20.16 4.90
N VAL A 112 19.67 19.28 4.41
CA VAL A 112 18.25 19.22 4.78
C VAL A 112 17.98 17.86 5.43
N PRO A 113 17.66 17.79 6.73
CA PRO A 113 17.32 16.54 7.38
C PRO A 113 16.05 15.92 6.77
N PRO A 114 15.89 14.59 6.83
CA PRO A 114 14.66 13.94 6.38
C PRO A 114 13.43 14.52 7.08
N THR A 115 12.41 14.87 6.29
CA THR A 115 11.14 15.41 6.80
C THR A 115 10.14 14.28 6.99
N ARG A 116 9.51 14.19 8.17
CA ARG A 116 8.40 13.28 8.39
C ARG A 116 7.12 13.84 7.74
N VAL A 117 6.45 13.04 6.93
CA VAL A 117 5.21 13.39 6.24
C VAL A 117 4.14 12.36 6.58
N TYR A 118 3.03 12.83 7.16
CA TYR A 118 1.84 12.03 7.36
C TYR A 118 0.91 12.19 6.17
N VAL A 119 0.37 11.08 5.68
CA VAL A 119 -0.67 11.06 4.65
C VAL A 119 -1.90 10.40 5.24
N LEU A 120 -3.06 11.06 5.16
CA LEU A 120 -4.30 10.57 5.74
C LEU A 120 -5.39 10.53 4.66
N GLU A 121 -6.05 9.40 4.55
CA GLU A 121 -7.26 9.24 3.75
C GLU A 121 -8.50 9.57 4.58
N ALA A 122 -9.41 10.38 4.03
CA ALA A 122 -10.65 10.71 4.71
C ALA A 122 -11.86 10.87 3.78
N THR A 123 -13.02 10.44 4.27
CA THR A 123 -14.34 10.80 3.73
C THR A 123 -14.86 12.12 4.32
N GLY A 124 -14.34 12.52 5.49
CA GLY A 124 -14.67 13.76 6.19
C GLY A 124 -14.08 15.04 5.56
N PRO A 125 -14.21 16.21 6.22
CA PRO A 125 -13.73 17.50 5.70
C PRO A 125 -12.19 17.59 5.75
N GLN A 126 -11.54 17.43 4.60
CA GLN A 126 -10.07 17.26 4.51
C GLN A 126 -9.28 18.44 5.09
N ALA A 127 -9.71 19.68 4.84
CA ALA A 127 -9.04 20.88 5.36
C ALA A 127 -9.09 20.96 6.90
N ALA A 128 -10.24 20.65 7.49
CA ALA A 128 -10.39 20.65 8.95
C ALA A 128 -9.56 19.54 9.59
N ILE A 129 -9.61 18.33 9.04
CA ILE A 129 -8.81 17.18 9.49
C ILE A 129 -7.32 17.51 9.42
N ALA A 130 -6.84 18.09 8.31
CA ALA A 130 -5.44 18.48 8.16
C ALA A 130 -5.02 19.47 9.23
N ALA A 131 -5.84 20.50 9.50
CA ALA A 131 -5.52 21.50 10.51
C ALA A 131 -5.49 20.93 11.94
N VAL A 132 -6.41 20.01 12.27
CA VAL A 132 -6.39 19.34 13.59
C VAL A 132 -5.11 18.52 13.75
N MET A 133 -4.78 17.68 12.76
CA MET A 133 -3.56 16.88 12.77
C MET A 133 -2.30 17.75 12.90
N ILE A 134 -2.20 18.84 12.14
CA ILE A 134 -1.08 19.80 12.21
C ILE A 134 -0.96 20.38 13.63
N ARG A 135 -2.07 20.83 14.21
CA ARG A 135 -2.07 21.45 15.55
C ARG A 135 -1.66 20.49 16.65
N VAL A 136 -2.12 19.24 16.59
CA VAL A 136 -1.72 18.20 17.55
C VAL A 136 -0.24 17.91 17.43
N LEU A 137 0.28 17.74 16.21
CA LEU A 137 1.67 17.38 15.98
C LEU A 137 2.65 18.53 16.23
N ALA A 138 2.20 19.78 16.12
CA ALA A 138 3.04 20.97 16.34
C ALA A 138 3.58 21.12 17.77
N ALA A 139 3.08 20.31 18.72
CA ALA A 139 3.64 20.22 20.06
C ALA A 139 5.04 19.59 20.09
N ASP A 140 5.31 18.65 19.17
CA ASP A 140 6.52 17.81 19.16
C ASP A 140 7.29 17.89 17.83
N LEU A 141 6.69 18.43 16.77
CA LEU A 141 7.29 18.59 15.45
C LEU A 141 7.31 20.05 15.02
N ASP A 142 8.48 20.51 14.57
CA ASP A 142 8.57 21.76 13.84
C ASP A 142 7.99 21.58 12.43
N MET A 143 7.01 22.41 12.11
CA MET A 143 6.29 22.44 10.82
C MET A 143 5.77 21.07 10.33
N PRO A 144 4.80 20.46 11.04
CA PRO A 144 4.28 19.13 10.73
C PRO A 144 3.73 19.04 9.30
N GLN A 145 4.26 18.11 8.50
CA GLN A 145 3.77 17.87 7.15
C GLN A 145 2.62 16.85 7.19
N VAL A 146 1.40 17.31 6.92
CA VAL A 146 0.19 16.48 6.89
C VAL A 146 -0.55 16.68 5.57
N GLU A 147 -0.62 15.62 4.78
CA GLU A 147 -1.38 15.51 3.54
C GLU A 147 -2.70 14.79 3.82
N VAL A 148 -3.85 15.42 3.58
CA VAL A 148 -5.16 14.77 3.76
C VAL A 148 -5.87 14.71 2.42
N TYR A 149 -6.21 13.53 1.92
CA TYR A 149 -6.90 13.36 0.64
C TYR A 149 -8.28 12.72 0.83
N ARG A 150 -9.15 12.93 -0.17
CA ARG A 150 -10.49 12.33 -0.19
C ARG A 150 -10.42 10.87 -0.65
N SER A 151 -11.10 9.96 0.03
CA SER A 151 -11.25 8.58 -0.43
C SER A 151 -11.72 8.50 -1.88
N GLY A 152 -11.05 7.66 -2.68
CA GLY A 152 -11.32 7.49 -4.11
C GLY A 152 -10.86 8.64 -5.01
N ALA A 153 -10.19 9.67 -4.50
CA ALA A 153 -9.64 10.75 -5.33
C ALA A 153 -8.29 10.37 -5.95
N ASP A 154 -7.99 10.94 -7.13
CA ASP A 154 -6.66 10.86 -7.72
C ASP A 154 -5.67 11.74 -6.94
N LEU A 155 -4.66 11.13 -6.33
CA LEU A 155 -3.62 11.86 -5.60
C LEU A 155 -2.66 12.55 -6.59
N PRO A 156 -2.27 13.82 -6.30
CA PRO A 156 -1.08 14.43 -6.90
C PRO A 156 0.17 13.55 -6.68
N SER A 157 1.16 13.66 -7.57
CA SER A 157 2.39 12.85 -7.57
C SER A 157 3.08 12.81 -6.21
N TYR A 158 3.25 13.96 -5.56
CA TYR A 158 3.88 14.09 -4.24
C TYR A 158 3.16 13.27 -3.17
N ALA A 159 1.85 13.49 -2.98
CA ALA A 159 1.06 12.76 -1.99
C ALA A 159 0.95 11.26 -2.33
N ARG A 160 0.88 10.92 -3.62
CA ARG A 160 0.88 9.54 -4.10
C ARG A 160 2.18 8.83 -3.74
N ALA A 161 3.33 9.44 -4.03
CA ALA A 161 4.65 8.89 -3.71
C ALA A 161 4.84 8.74 -2.19
N ALA A 162 4.44 9.74 -1.42
CA ALA A 162 4.46 9.69 0.05
C ALA A 162 3.61 8.52 0.59
N ARG A 163 2.41 8.29 0.05
CA ARG A 163 1.55 7.15 0.44
C ARG A 163 2.15 5.81 0.00
N SER A 164 2.52 5.67 -1.27
CA SER A 164 2.98 4.40 -1.85
C SER A 164 4.33 3.92 -1.32
N SER A 165 5.15 4.83 -0.80
CA SER A 165 6.45 4.54 -0.18
C SER A 165 6.43 4.80 1.34
N GLY A 166 5.24 4.74 1.93
CA GLY A 166 5.02 4.98 3.36
C GLY A 166 4.90 3.69 4.18
N ALA A 167 4.88 3.87 5.49
CA ALA A 167 4.42 2.87 6.44
C ALA A 167 2.95 3.16 6.76
N LEU A 168 2.08 2.16 6.57
CA LEU A 168 0.70 2.24 7.06
C LEU A 168 0.73 2.09 8.57
N LEU A 169 0.26 3.11 9.29
CA LEU A 169 0.29 3.17 10.76
C LEU A 169 -1.04 2.75 11.37
N TRP A 170 -2.13 3.11 10.71
CA TRP A 170 -3.48 2.88 11.20
C TRP A 170 -4.48 2.86 10.04
N MET A 171 -5.55 2.09 10.21
CA MET A 171 -6.73 2.10 9.36
C MET A 171 -7.99 1.88 10.22
N ALA A 172 -9.11 2.45 9.79
CA ALA A 172 -10.38 2.38 10.50
C ALA A 172 -11.02 0.99 10.42
N ASP A 173 -10.76 0.25 9.34
CA ASP A 173 -11.18 -1.14 9.21
C ASP A 173 -10.26 -2.04 10.04
N GLU A 174 -10.83 -2.74 11.02
CA GLU A 174 -10.12 -3.64 11.95
C GLU A 174 -9.84 -5.04 11.34
N SER A 175 -10.08 -5.20 10.05
CA SER A 175 -9.72 -6.36 9.26
C SER A 175 -8.30 -6.85 9.58
N PRO A 176 -8.10 -8.15 9.90
CA PRO A 176 -6.76 -8.71 10.08
C PRO A 176 -5.94 -8.60 8.78
N PRO A 177 -4.59 -8.71 8.86
CA PRO A 177 -3.73 -8.71 7.68
C PRO A 177 -4.18 -9.70 6.60
N PRO A 178 -3.94 -9.39 5.32
CA PRO A 178 -4.28 -10.30 4.24
C PRO A 178 -3.53 -11.62 4.38
N ARG A 179 -4.13 -12.70 3.87
CA ARG A 179 -3.51 -14.03 3.81
C ARG A 179 -2.95 -14.29 2.42
N ILE A 180 -1.73 -14.84 2.31
CA ILE A 180 -1.21 -15.30 1.02
C ILE A 180 -1.76 -16.70 0.73
N ALA A 181 -2.33 -16.85 -0.46
CA ALA A 181 -2.77 -18.13 -0.98
C ALA A 181 -1.58 -19.00 -1.39
N ARG A 182 -1.52 -20.22 -0.88
CA ARG A 182 -0.61 -21.26 -1.37
C ARG A 182 -1.07 -21.75 -2.73
N VAL A 183 -0.11 -21.92 -3.64
CA VAL A 183 -0.35 -22.47 -4.97
C VAL A 183 -0.25 -23.99 -4.95
N PHE A 184 0.72 -24.53 -4.22
CA PHE A 184 1.07 -25.95 -4.25
C PHE A 184 0.84 -26.60 -2.88
N ASP A 185 0.52 -27.90 -2.89
CA ASP A 185 0.32 -28.67 -1.66
C ASP A 185 1.64 -28.90 -0.94
N VAL A 186 2.70 -29.17 -1.71
CA VAL A 186 4.05 -29.40 -1.19
C VAL A 186 5.06 -28.54 -1.92
N VAL A 187 5.96 -27.94 -1.15
CA VAL A 187 7.16 -27.23 -1.62
C VAL A 187 8.33 -27.69 -0.76
N ASP A 188 9.22 -28.49 -1.33
CA ASP A 188 10.40 -29.03 -0.66
C ASP A 188 11.63 -29.00 -1.60
N ALA A 189 12.70 -29.70 -1.21
CA ALA A 189 13.94 -29.75 -1.99
C ALA A 189 13.77 -30.38 -3.39
N ASP A 190 12.74 -31.21 -3.58
CA ASP A 190 12.43 -31.84 -4.87
C ASP A 190 11.51 -30.95 -5.73
N GLY A 191 11.09 -29.81 -5.19
CA GLY A 191 10.34 -28.79 -5.88
C GLY A 191 8.86 -28.70 -5.46
N ALA A 192 8.14 -27.85 -6.18
CA ALA A 192 6.73 -27.58 -5.94
C ALA A 192 5.83 -28.58 -6.70
N ARG A 193 4.82 -29.14 -6.02
CA ARG A 193 3.88 -30.11 -6.63
C ARG A 193 2.49 -30.09 -5.99
N PHE A 194 1.53 -30.62 -6.75
CA PHE A 194 0.20 -30.98 -6.26
C PHE A 194 0.17 -32.44 -5.84
N GLU A 195 -0.57 -32.75 -4.77
CA GLU A 195 -0.81 -34.13 -4.36
C GLU A 195 -1.80 -34.83 -5.30
N SER A 196 -1.70 -36.15 -5.39
CA SER A 196 -2.56 -36.96 -6.28
C SER A 196 -4.05 -36.87 -5.93
N GLY A 197 -4.38 -36.59 -4.67
CA GLY A 197 -5.74 -36.41 -4.16
C GLY A 197 -6.24 -34.96 -4.19
N HIS A 198 -5.49 -34.03 -4.79
CA HIS A 198 -5.87 -32.62 -4.83
C HIS A 198 -7.23 -32.43 -5.51
N GLU A 199 -8.11 -31.65 -4.88
CA GLU A 199 -9.49 -31.43 -5.34
C GLU A 199 -9.51 -30.82 -6.75
N ARG A 200 -10.42 -31.31 -7.59
CA ARG A 200 -10.65 -30.75 -8.93
C ARG A 200 -12.07 -30.23 -9.05
N LEU A 201 -12.19 -28.98 -9.49
CA LEU A 201 -13.48 -28.31 -9.68
C LEU A 201 -13.98 -28.51 -11.11
N ASP A 202 -15.29 -28.59 -11.27
CA ASP A 202 -15.94 -28.70 -12.57
C ASP A 202 -17.13 -27.75 -12.72
N GLY A 203 -17.66 -27.70 -13.94
CA GLY A 203 -18.87 -26.95 -14.29
C GLY A 203 -18.92 -25.51 -13.78
N ALA A 204 -20.07 -25.14 -13.24
CA ALA A 204 -20.36 -23.78 -12.78
C ALA A 204 -19.50 -23.34 -11.58
N ASP A 205 -19.10 -24.27 -10.71
CA ASP A 205 -18.28 -23.93 -9.54
C ASP A 205 -16.88 -23.50 -9.99
N ARG A 206 -16.26 -24.23 -10.93
CA ARG A 206 -14.98 -23.83 -11.53
C ARG A 206 -15.07 -22.49 -12.24
N GLU A 207 -16.13 -22.26 -13.00
CA GLU A 207 -16.33 -20.99 -13.72
C GLU A 207 -16.48 -19.81 -12.74
N GLN A 208 -17.27 -19.98 -11.69
CA GLN A 208 -17.46 -18.96 -10.65
C GLN A 208 -16.16 -18.65 -9.93
N VAL A 209 -15.42 -19.66 -9.48
CA VAL A 209 -14.15 -19.48 -8.76
C VAL A 209 -13.10 -18.84 -9.68
N THR A 210 -13.03 -19.25 -10.95
CA THR A 210 -12.12 -18.64 -11.92
C THR A 210 -12.44 -17.15 -12.11
N ALA A 211 -13.72 -16.81 -12.33
CA ALA A 211 -14.15 -15.43 -12.51
C ALA A 211 -13.83 -14.56 -11.29
N TYR A 212 -14.00 -15.11 -10.07
CA TYR A 212 -13.63 -14.40 -8.84
C TYR A 212 -12.13 -14.09 -8.79
N LEU A 213 -11.28 -15.10 -9.02
CA LEU A 213 -9.83 -14.92 -8.97
C LEU A 213 -9.33 -13.96 -10.07
N GLU A 214 -10.01 -13.94 -11.22
CA GLU A 214 -9.79 -13.00 -12.33
C GLU A 214 -10.40 -11.60 -12.09
N ALA A 215 -11.27 -11.42 -11.10
CA ALA A 215 -11.82 -10.13 -10.71
C ALA A 215 -10.99 -9.42 -9.62
N GLY A 216 -10.11 -10.14 -8.93
CA GLY A 216 -9.22 -9.56 -7.93
C GLY A 216 -8.37 -8.42 -8.51
N ALA A 217 -8.17 -7.37 -7.70
CA ALA A 217 -7.41 -6.20 -8.10
C ALA A 217 -5.93 -6.55 -8.28
N PRO A 218 -5.28 -6.12 -9.38
CA PRO A 218 -3.86 -6.36 -9.62
C PRO A 218 -3.01 -5.55 -8.64
N VAL A 219 -2.10 -6.22 -7.95
CA VAL A 219 -1.25 -5.60 -6.92
C VAL A 219 0.19 -5.49 -7.39
N LEU A 220 0.72 -6.56 -7.98
CA LEU A 220 2.08 -6.60 -8.51
C LEU A 220 2.06 -7.29 -9.87
N GLY A 221 2.35 -6.54 -10.93
CA GLY A 221 2.47 -7.08 -12.29
C GLY A 221 3.91 -7.46 -12.62
N THR A 222 4.10 -8.60 -13.27
CA THR A 222 5.39 -9.03 -13.82
C THR A 222 5.20 -9.73 -15.16
N THR A 223 6.21 -9.68 -16.02
CA THR A 223 6.28 -10.46 -17.26
C THR A 223 6.91 -11.85 -17.03
N GLY A 224 7.39 -12.13 -15.82
CA GLY A 224 7.98 -13.41 -15.46
C GLY A 224 6.96 -14.54 -15.47
N THR A 225 7.38 -15.70 -15.96
CA THR A 225 6.60 -16.94 -15.95
C THR A 225 7.40 -18.11 -15.37
N LEU A 226 6.69 -19.09 -14.83
CA LEU A 226 7.25 -20.36 -14.36
C LEU A 226 6.83 -21.50 -15.31
N SER A 227 7.60 -22.58 -15.28
CA SER A 227 7.20 -23.84 -15.93
C SER A 227 5.96 -24.41 -15.26
N ASP A 228 5.08 -25.00 -16.06
CA ASP A 228 3.91 -25.73 -15.57
C ASP A 228 4.38 -27.02 -14.87
N VAL A 229 4.08 -27.17 -13.58
CA VAL A 229 4.53 -28.35 -12.81
C VAL A 229 3.72 -29.62 -13.12
N VAL A 230 2.54 -29.46 -13.72
CA VAL A 230 1.66 -30.57 -14.11
C VAL A 230 1.98 -31.03 -15.52
N GLU A 231 2.27 -30.08 -16.42
CA GLU A 231 2.67 -30.36 -17.81
C GLU A 231 3.94 -29.57 -18.20
N PRO A 232 5.14 -30.02 -17.73
CA PRO A 232 6.40 -29.28 -17.93
C PRO A 232 6.76 -29.00 -19.38
N GLU A 233 6.30 -29.84 -20.31
CA GLU A 233 6.52 -29.71 -21.76
C GLU A 233 5.89 -28.43 -22.35
N ARG A 234 4.98 -27.76 -21.64
CA ARG A 234 4.46 -26.44 -22.04
C ARG A 234 5.49 -25.32 -21.91
N GLY A 235 6.58 -25.55 -21.19
CA GLY A 235 7.57 -24.52 -20.88
C GLY A 235 7.03 -23.47 -19.89
N ALA A 236 7.67 -22.31 -19.88
CA ALA A 236 7.42 -21.24 -18.91
C ALA A 236 6.15 -20.43 -19.27
N VAL A 237 4.98 -20.94 -18.89
CA VAL A 237 3.67 -20.34 -19.20
C VAL A 237 2.87 -19.89 -17.99
N VAL A 238 3.28 -20.25 -16.77
CA VAL A 238 2.54 -19.97 -15.54
C VAL A 238 2.80 -18.53 -15.09
N PRO A 239 1.79 -17.63 -15.05
CA PRO A 239 1.99 -16.23 -14.68
C PRO A 239 2.35 -16.07 -13.20
N MET A 240 3.16 -15.05 -12.90
CA MET A 240 3.65 -14.74 -11.55
C MET A 240 3.11 -13.41 -10.96
N SER A 241 2.18 -12.75 -11.66
CA SER A 241 1.55 -11.53 -11.14
C SER A 241 0.68 -11.83 -9.92
N TYR A 242 0.51 -10.85 -9.04
CA TYR A 242 -0.30 -10.98 -7.81
C TYR A 242 -1.58 -10.16 -7.88
N ARG A 243 -2.64 -10.71 -7.27
CA ARG A 243 -3.96 -10.10 -7.15
C ARG A 243 -4.50 -10.20 -5.73
N THR A 244 -5.37 -9.26 -5.36
CA THR A 244 -6.00 -9.22 -4.05
C THR A 244 -7.47 -8.81 -4.09
N ASP A 245 -8.22 -9.24 -3.09
CA ASP A 245 -9.53 -8.69 -2.71
C ASP A 245 -9.45 -7.89 -1.40
N GLY A 246 -8.24 -7.63 -0.89
CA GLY A 246 -7.97 -6.98 0.39
C GLY A 246 -7.91 -7.93 1.58
N ARG A 247 -8.43 -9.16 1.47
CA ARG A 247 -8.40 -10.20 2.52
C ARG A 247 -7.46 -11.34 2.17
N TRP A 248 -7.35 -11.65 0.89
CA TRP A 248 -6.46 -12.63 0.32
C TRP A 248 -5.56 -12.00 -0.73
N LEU A 249 -4.36 -12.53 -0.83
CA LEU A 249 -3.39 -12.24 -1.87
C LEU A 249 -3.05 -13.55 -2.56
N TRP A 250 -3.21 -13.64 -3.87
CA TRP A 250 -2.89 -14.84 -4.63
C TRP A 250 -2.07 -14.49 -5.86
N THR A 251 -1.23 -15.44 -6.31
CA THR A 251 -0.62 -15.35 -7.62
C THR A 251 -1.65 -15.73 -8.69
N GLU A 252 -1.51 -15.16 -9.89
CA GLU A 252 -2.25 -15.59 -11.07
C GLU A 252 -1.95 -17.06 -11.45
N SER A 253 -0.91 -17.66 -10.88
CA SER A 253 -0.65 -19.10 -10.97
C SER A 253 -1.83 -19.92 -10.42
N VAL A 254 -2.48 -19.49 -9.33
CA VAL A 254 -3.67 -20.16 -8.78
C VAL A 254 -4.78 -20.20 -9.83
N THR A 255 -5.06 -19.07 -10.46
CA THR A 255 -6.03 -18.96 -11.55
C THR A 255 -5.63 -19.83 -12.74
N TYR A 256 -4.34 -19.86 -13.10
CA TYR A 256 -3.82 -20.69 -14.19
C TYR A 256 -4.06 -22.18 -13.93
N TYR A 257 -3.73 -22.70 -12.74
CA TYR A 257 -3.89 -24.13 -12.43
C TYR A 257 -5.36 -24.53 -12.33
N LEU A 258 -6.22 -23.66 -11.80
CA LEU A 258 -7.67 -23.88 -11.84
C LEU A 258 -8.21 -23.90 -13.27
N ARG A 259 -7.84 -22.92 -14.09
CA ARG A 259 -8.35 -22.80 -15.46
C ARG A 259 -7.78 -23.85 -16.42
N THR A 260 -6.54 -24.30 -16.22
CA THR A 260 -5.90 -25.24 -17.15
C THR A 260 -6.10 -26.68 -16.70
N HIS A 261 -5.94 -26.92 -15.39
CA HIS A 261 -5.89 -28.26 -14.81
C HIS A 261 -7.06 -28.56 -13.87
N ALA A 262 -8.03 -27.65 -13.73
CA ALA A 262 -9.16 -27.81 -12.81
C ALA A 262 -8.76 -27.93 -11.33
N LEU A 263 -7.50 -27.67 -10.96
CA LEU A 263 -7.01 -27.81 -9.59
C LEU A 263 -7.59 -26.69 -8.73
N ALA A 264 -8.27 -27.08 -7.64
CA ALA A 264 -8.90 -26.13 -6.74
C ALA A 264 -7.86 -25.20 -6.08
N PRO A 265 -8.19 -23.94 -5.76
CA PRO A 265 -7.39 -23.16 -4.84
C PRO A 265 -7.30 -23.83 -3.47
N GLU A 266 -6.36 -23.41 -2.62
CA GLU A 266 -6.28 -23.98 -1.28
C GLU A 266 -7.61 -23.86 -0.50
N PRO A 267 -7.93 -24.80 0.41
CA PRO A 267 -9.28 -24.95 0.95
C PRO A 267 -9.86 -23.68 1.58
N ASP A 268 -9.04 -22.94 2.32
CA ASP A 268 -9.45 -21.70 3.00
C ASP A 268 -9.76 -20.57 2.00
N LEU A 269 -8.97 -20.45 0.93
CA LEU A 269 -9.24 -19.49 -0.13
C LEU A 269 -10.51 -19.91 -0.88
N LEU A 270 -10.66 -21.18 -1.22
CA LEU A 270 -11.84 -21.69 -1.90
C LEU A 270 -13.13 -21.44 -1.09
N ALA A 271 -13.08 -21.68 0.22
CA ALA A 271 -14.19 -21.37 1.12
C ALA A 271 -14.53 -19.88 1.14
N HIS A 272 -13.50 -19.02 1.16
CA HIS A 272 -13.66 -17.56 1.09
C HIS A 272 -14.32 -17.12 -0.23
N VAL A 273 -13.83 -17.61 -1.37
CA VAL A 273 -14.38 -17.32 -2.71
C VAL A 273 -15.86 -17.73 -2.79
N ARG A 274 -16.19 -18.93 -2.34
CA ARG A 274 -17.58 -19.44 -2.34
C ARG A 274 -18.49 -18.61 -1.43
N ALA A 275 -17.97 -18.05 -0.33
CA ALA A 275 -18.73 -17.20 0.59
C ALA A 275 -18.93 -15.76 0.08
N ALA A 276 -17.96 -15.21 -0.66
CA ALA A 276 -17.98 -13.83 -1.14
C ALA A 276 -18.98 -13.58 -2.28
N GLY A 277 -19.36 -14.61 -3.04
CA GLY A 277 -20.30 -14.49 -4.16
C GLY A 277 -19.66 -13.91 -5.44
N ALA A 278 -20.48 -13.36 -6.35
CA ALA A 278 -20.06 -13.06 -7.72
C ALA A 278 -19.38 -11.69 -7.95
N LEU A 279 -19.40 -10.78 -6.97
CA LEU A 279 -18.86 -9.43 -7.12
C LEU A 279 -17.90 -9.08 -5.98
N LEU A 280 -16.67 -8.74 -6.36
CA LEU A 280 -15.66 -8.20 -5.46
C LEU A 280 -15.74 -6.67 -5.46
N PRO A 281 -15.94 -6.01 -4.31
CA PRO A 281 -15.60 -4.60 -4.22
C PRO A 281 -14.09 -4.46 -4.45
N ALA A 282 -13.68 -3.45 -5.22
CA ALA A 282 -12.26 -3.13 -5.33
C ALA A 282 -11.71 -2.82 -3.91
N PRO A 283 -10.55 -3.40 -3.54
CA PRO A 283 -9.93 -3.10 -2.26
C PRO A 283 -9.63 -1.60 -2.17
N ASP A 284 -9.75 -1.05 -0.97
CA ASP A 284 -9.31 0.32 -0.76
C ASP A 284 -7.77 0.43 -0.75
N ALA A 285 -7.31 1.67 -0.74
CA ALA A 285 -5.90 2.03 -0.72
C ALA A 285 -5.10 1.42 0.45
N ALA A 286 -5.72 1.17 1.61
CA ALA A 286 -5.05 0.58 2.76
C ALA A 286 -4.91 -0.93 2.59
N HIS A 287 -5.95 -1.60 2.11
CA HIS A 287 -5.94 -3.03 1.81
C HIS A 287 -4.93 -3.37 0.70
N GLU A 288 -4.88 -2.57 -0.37
CA GLU A 288 -3.84 -2.70 -1.41
C GLU A 288 -2.43 -2.54 -0.83
N HIS A 289 -2.23 -1.54 0.04
CA HIS A 289 -0.94 -1.29 0.70
C HIS A 289 -0.50 -2.48 1.55
N ARG A 290 -1.39 -3.08 2.32
CA ARG A 290 -1.07 -4.25 3.16
C ARG A 290 -0.70 -5.46 2.32
N ALA A 291 -1.41 -5.68 1.21
CA ALA A 291 -1.07 -6.75 0.26
C ALA A 291 0.34 -6.56 -0.33
N LEU A 292 0.68 -5.35 -0.78
CA LEU A 292 2.03 -5.01 -1.25
C LEU A 292 3.09 -5.18 -0.15
N ALA A 293 2.81 -4.67 1.05
CA ALA A 293 3.76 -4.70 2.17
C ALA A 293 4.15 -6.13 2.51
N MET A 294 3.16 -7.02 2.50
CA MET A 294 3.35 -8.43 2.76
C MET A 294 4.28 -9.10 1.73
N LEU A 295 4.16 -8.76 0.43
CA LEU A 295 5.08 -9.30 -0.60
C LEU A 295 6.51 -8.87 -0.37
N PHE A 296 6.75 -7.59 -0.07
CA PHE A 296 8.11 -7.09 0.16
C PHE A 296 8.70 -7.61 1.46
N GLN A 297 7.88 -7.82 2.49
CA GLN A 297 8.32 -8.43 3.74
C GLN A 297 8.61 -9.92 3.57
N SER A 298 7.79 -10.67 2.83
CA SER A 298 8.05 -12.09 2.53
C SER A 298 9.27 -12.31 1.64
N ALA A 299 9.51 -11.44 0.65
CA ALA A 299 10.70 -11.50 -0.20
C ALA A 299 12.00 -11.21 0.57
N ALA A 300 11.94 -10.41 1.65
CA ALA A 300 13.07 -10.21 2.55
C ALA A 300 13.45 -11.47 3.35
N PHE A 301 12.60 -12.50 3.38
CA PHE A 301 12.84 -13.78 4.06
C PHE A 301 13.13 -14.96 3.11
N VAL A 302 13.19 -14.75 1.79
CA VAL A 302 13.69 -15.76 0.85
C VAL A 302 15.20 -15.55 0.68
N PRO A 303 16.08 -16.45 1.18
CA PRO A 303 17.48 -16.39 0.81
C PRO A 303 17.55 -16.56 -0.69
N ALA A 304 18.31 -15.70 -1.37
CA ALA A 304 18.70 -15.95 -2.75
C ALA A 304 19.28 -17.37 -2.81
N GLY A 305 18.57 -18.27 -3.48
CA GLY A 305 19.07 -19.62 -3.71
C GLY A 305 20.44 -19.50 -4.35
N ASP A 306 21.42 -20.16 -3.73
CA ASP A 306 22.78 -20.24 -4.23
C ASP A 306 22.75 -20.66 -5.71
N GLY A 307 23.00 -19.69 -6.57
CA GLY A 307 23.25 -19.92 -7.99
C GLY A 307 24.50 -20.76 -8.11
N THR A 308 24.30 -22.06 -8.29
CA THR A 308 25.34 -23.02 -8.59
C THR A 308 25.89 -22.67 -9.98
N GLN A 309 27.07 -22.05 -10.02
CA GLN A 309 27.88 -22.00 -11.24
C GLN A 309 28.43 -23.40 -11.48
N SER A 310 28.09 -23.99 -12.64
CA SER A 310 28.91 -25.00 -13.31
C SER A 310 29.70 -24.33 -14.42
#